data_AF-A0A8B9E768-F1
#
_entry.id   AF-A0A8B9E768-F1
#
_cell.length_a   1.000
_cell.length_b   1.000
_cell.length_c   1.000
_cell.angle_alpha   90.00
_cell.angle_beta   90.00
_cell.angle_gamma   90.00
#
_symmetry.space_group_name_H-M   'P 1'
#
loop_
_entity.id
_entity.type
_entity.pdbx_description
1 polymer ?
#
loop_
_entity_poly.entity_id
_entity_poly.type
_entity_poly.pdbx_seq_one_letter_code
_entity_poly.pdbx_strand_id
1 'polypeptide(L)'
;AGGSAAGPGRAPPAPPRAQRRLVSFKGSSHLPQQLKFTTSDSCDRIKDEFQLLQAQYHSLKLECDKLASEKSEMQRHYVMAEIVKRLNGICAQVLPYLSQEHQQQVLGAIERAKQVTAPELNSIIRDLRQLLGVETPSA
;
A
#
# COMPACT_ATOMS: atom_id res chain seq x y z
N ALA A 1 -52.16 -0.35 -6.92
CA ALA A 1 -51.48 -1.58 -6.47
C ALA A 1 -50.62 -2.09 -7.62
N GLY A 2 -49.30 -2.00 -7.51
CA GLY A 2 -48.35 -2.46 -8.52
C GLY A 2 -47.02 -2.75 -7.84
N GLY A 3 -46.72 -4.04 -7.70
CA GLY A 3 -45.57 -4.54 -6.95
C GLY A 3 -44.25 -4.29 -7.67
N SER A 4 -43.26 -3.83 -6.91
CA SER A 4 -41.90 -3.57 -7.35
C SER A 4 -41.08 -4.87 -7.27
N ALA A 5 -40.52 -5.29 -8.41
CA ALA A 5 -39.62 -6.43 -8.52
C ALA A 5 -38.21 -6.01 -8.09
N ALA A 6 -37.73 -6.53 -6.95
CA ALA A 6 -36.33 -6.41 -6.53
C ALA A 6 -35.55 -7.61 -7.10
N GLY A 7 -34.61 -7.34 -8.01
CA GLY A 7 -33.67 -8.34 -8.52
C GLY A 7 -32.63 -8.75 -7.46
N PRO A 8 -32.12 -9.99 -7.47
CA PRO A 8 -31.15 -10.43 -6.48
C PRO A 8 -29.76 -9.84 -6.80
N GLY A 9 -29.27 -9.03 -5.87
CA GLY A 9 -27.91 -8.51 -5.87
C GLY A 9 -26.88 -9.64 -5.79
N ARG A 10 -25.90 -9.58 -6.69
CA ARG A 10 -24.78 -10.52 -6.80
C ARG A 10 -23.83 -10.28 -5.62
N ALA A 11 -23.75 -11.24 -4.70
CA ALA A 11 -22.83 -11.19 -3.56
C ALA A 11 -21.35 -11.29 -4.02
N PRO A 12 -20.41 -10.64 -3.32
CA PRO A 12 -18.98 -10.76 -3.61
C PRO A 12 -18.44 -12.17 -3.30
N PRO A 13 -17.38 -12.63 -3.99
CA PRO A 13 -16.82 -13.96 -3.76
C PRO A 13 -16.14 -14.02 -2.37
N ALA A 14 -16.44 -15.08 -1.63
CA ALA A 14 -15.86 -15.36 -0.32
C ALA A 14 -14.34 -15.64 -0.41
N PRO A 15 -13.54 -15.29 0.62
CA PRO A 15 -12.12 -15.63 0.67
C PRO A 15 -11.92 -17.15 0.70
N PRO A 16 -10.78 -17.67 0.19
CA PRO A 16 -10.51 -19.10 0.20
C PRO A 16 -10.47 -19.60 1.65
N ARG A 17 -11.41 -20.50 1.98
CA ARG A 17 -11.45 -21.22 3.27
C ARG A 17 -10.08 -21.87 3.48
N ALA A 18 -9.32 -21.37 4.45
CA ALA A 18 -8.22 -22.12 5.03
C ALA A 18 -8.77 -23.48 5.46
N GLN A 19 -8.40 -24.53 4.72
CA GLN A 19 -8.71 -25.90 5.08
C GLN A 19 -7.97 -26.18 6.38
N ARG A 20 -8.66 -26.00 7.53
CA ARG A 20 -8.34 -26.79 8.71
C ARG A 20 -8.52 -28.25 8.28
N ARG A 21 -7.43 -28.93 7.93
CA ARG A 21 -7.40 -30.38 7.89
C ARG A 21 -7.77 -30.85 9.29
N LEU A 22 -9.02 -31.25 9.46
CA LEU A 22 -9.41 -32.08 10.57
C LEU A 22 -8.65 -33.41 10.38
N VAL A 23 -7.61 -33.63 11.18
CA VAL A 23 -6.90 -34.90 11.22
C VAL A 23 -7.87 -35.96 11.75
N SER A 24 -8.50 -36.68 10.82
CA SER A 24 -9.38 -37.79 11.14
C SER A 24 -8.52 -38.99 11.53
N PHE A 25 -8.39 -39.25 12.84
CA PHE A 25 -7.81 -40.49 13.35
C PHE A 25 -8.84 -41.61 13.17
N LYS A 26 -8.87 -42.19 11.97
CA LYS A 26 -9.66 -43.39 11.69
C LYS A 26 -8.85 -44.61 12.10
N GLY A 27 -9.14 -45.15 13.29
CA GLY A 27 -8.67 -46.47 13.70
C GLY A 27 -9.14 -47.51 12.70
N SER A 28 -8.20 -48.20 12.07
CA SER A 28 -8.48 -49.36 11.22
C SER A 28 -7.55 -50.48 11.63
N SER A 29 -8.17 -51.59 12.03
CA SER A 29 -7.54 -52.85 12.39
C SER A 29 -6.86 -53.50 11.17
N HIS A 30 -5.75 -54.19 11.47
CA HIS A 30 -5.01 -55.14 10.64
C HIS A 30 -3.99 -54.54 9.61
N LEU A 31 -2.69 -54.68 9.93
CA LEU A 31 -1.63 -55.32 9.13
C LEU A 31 -0.30 -55.25 9.93
N PRO A 32 0.52 -56.32 9.97
CA PRO A 32 1.75 -56.37 10.74
C PRO A 32 2.92 -55.74 9.94
N GLN A 33 2.91 -54.42 9.79
CA GLN A 33 4.08 -53.60 9.41
C GLN A 33 4.12 -52.27 10.18
N GLN A 34 3.51 -52.25 11.37
CA GLN A 34 3.84 -51.21 12.35
C GLN A 34 5.21 -51.53 12.93
N LEU A 35 6.19 -50.64 12.73
CA LEU A 35 7.53 -50.53 13.32
C LEU A 35 8.52 -50.19 12.17
N LYS A 36 8.92 -48.95 11.92
CA LYS A 36 9.17 -47.84 12.85
C LYS A 36 9.01 -46.51 12.09
N PHE A 37 7.98 -45.71 12.38
CA PHE A 37 8.22 -44.26 12.35
C PHE A 37 9.03 -44.03 13.62
N THR A 38 10.34 -43.97 13.48
CA THR A 38 11.23 -43.80 14.61
C THR A 38 10.99 -42.40 15.18
N THR A 39 11.33 -42.18 16.45
CA THR A 39 11.36 -40.84 17.03
C THR A 39 12.19 -39.88 16.15
N SER A 40 13.20 -40.39 15.43
CA SER A 40 13.98 -39.63 14.44
C SER A 40 13.12 -39.07 13.31
N ASP A 41 12.23 -39.87 12.70
CA ASP A 41 11.36 -39.42 11.61
C ASP A 41 10.39 -38.32 12.07
N SER A 42 9.95 -38.39 13.34
CA SER A 42 9.13 -37.34 13.94
C SER A 42 9.93 -36.05 14.18
N CYS A 43 11.18 -36.17 14.64
CA CYS A 43 12.10 -35.04 14.78
C CYS A 43 12.43 -34.37 13.44
N ASP A 44 12.61 -35.13 12.35
CA ASP A 44 12.88 -34.57 11.03
C ASP A 44 11.68 -33.82 10.46
N ARG A 45 10.46 -34.35 10.64
CA ARG A 45 9.24 -33.63 10.26
C ARG A 45 9.06 -32.32 11.03
N ILE A 46 9.34 -32.31 12.34
CA ILE A 46 9.30 -31.09 13.15
C ILE A 46 10.34 -30.08 12.66
N LYS A 47 11.54 -30.55 12.29
CA LYS A 47 12.62 -29.71 11.76
C LYS A 47 12.22 -29.05 10.44
N ASP A 48 11.60 -29.80 9.53
CA ASP A 48 11.11 -29.29 8.24
C ASP A 48 9.98 -28.27 8.44
N GLU A 49 9.03 -28.56 9.34
CA GLU A 49 7.96 -27.62 9.69
C GLU A 49 8.50 -26.33 10.32
N PHE A 50 9.52 -26.44 11.17
CA PHE A 50 10.19 -25.28 11.76
C PHE A 50 10.94 -24.45 10.71
N GLN A 51 11.66 -25.10 9.78
CA GLN A 51 12.35 -24.41 8.69
C GLN A 51 11.36 -23.70 7.76
N LEU A 52 10.24 -24.36 7.44
CA LEU A 52 9.16 -23.76 6.66
C LEU A 52 8.58 -22.54 7.38
N LEU A 53 8.29 -22.66 8.67
CA LEU A 53 7.79 -21.56 9.50
C LEU A 53 8.79 -20.41 9.57
N GLN A 54 10.07 -20.72 9.72
CA GLN A 54 11.15 -19.73 9.72
C GLN A 54 11.22 -18.97 8.39
N ALA A 55 11.09 -19.68 7.25
CA ALA A 55 11.05 -19.06 5.93
C ALA A 55 9.81 -18.17 5.76
N GLN A 56 8.63 -18.62 6.21
CA GLN A 56 7.41 -17.81 6.18
C GLN A 56 7.53 -16.56 7.04
N TYR A 57 8.10 -16.66 8.24
CA TYR A 57 8.34 -15.51 9.11
C TYR A 57 9.31 -14.51 8.47
N HIS A 58 10.37 -15.00 7.82
CA HIS A 58 11.32 -14.12 7.14
C HIS A 58 10.67 -13.36 5.99
N SER A 59 9.90 -14.06 5.14
CA SER A 59 9.12 -13.43 4.07
C SER A 59 8.13 -12.39 4.60
N LEU A 60 7.40 -12.73 5.66
CA LEU A 60 6.46 -11.81 6.30
C LEU A 60 7.17 -10.58 6.88
N LYS A 61 8.36 -10.76 7.48
CA LYS A 61 9.16 -9.65 8.00
C LYS A 61 9.54 -8.68 6.87
N LEU A 62 10.00 -9.19 5.73
CA LEU A 62 10.32 -8.36 4.56
C LEU A 62 9.09 -7.61 4.06
N GLU A 63 7.92 -8.26 4.04
CA GLU A 63 6.66 -7.62 3.68
C GLU A 63 6.27 -6.51 4.67
N CYS A 64 6.45 -6.73 5.98
CA CYS A 64 6.25 -5.69 6.99
C CYS A 64 7.20 -4.50 6.82
N ASP A 65 8.49 -4.75 6.56
CA ASP A 65 9.48 -3.69 6.33
C ASP A 65 9.14 -2.88 5.07
N LYS A 66 8.69 -3.58 4.01
CA LYS A 66 8.21 -2.95 2.78
C LYS A 66 6.99 -2.06 3.05
N LEU A 67 5.98 -2.59 3.73
CA LEU A 67 4.76 -1.84 4.08
C LEU A 67 5.08 -0.63 4.97
N ALA A 68 6.04 -0.74 5.88
CA ALA A 68 6.50 0.38 6.69
C ALA A 68 7.14 1.48 5.83
N SER A 69 7.94 1.11 4.83
CA SER A 69 8.51 2.05 3.86
C SER A 69 7.43 2.75 3.03
N GLU A 70 6.49 1.97 2.45
CA GLU A 70 5.37 2.51 1.67
C GLU A 70 4.49 3.46 2.51
N LYS A 71 4.25 3.12 3.78
CA LYS A 71 3.51 3.99 4.71
C LYS A 71 4.25 5.31 4.95
N SER A 72 5.57 5.27 5.14
CA SER A 72 6.38 6.48 5.31
C SER A 72 6.33 7.37 4.07
N GLU A 73 6.43 6.77 2.88
CA GLU A 73 6.33 7.50 1.61
C GLU A 73 4.95 8.14 1.43
N MET A 74 3.89 7.38 1.66
CA MET A 74 2.52 7.90 1.61
C MET A 74 2.32 9.04 2.63
N GLN A 75 2.90 8.94 3.83
CA GLN A 75 2.86 10.01 4.81
C GLN A 75 3.58 11.28 4.31
N ARG A 76 4.74 11.15 3.66
CA ARG A 76 5.44 12.31 3.07
C ARG A 76 4.58 13.00 2.02
N HIS A 77 3.97 12.25 1.11
CA HIS A 77 3.06 12.80 0.09
C HIS A 77 1.82 13.44 0.72
N TYR A 78 1.24 12.81 1.75
CA TYR A 78 0.08 13.35 2.46
C TYR A 78 0.38 14.72 3.10
N VAL A 79 1.53 14.85 3.78
CA VAL A 79 1.91 16.12 4.42
C VAL A 79 2.05 17.23 3.37
N MET A 80 2.70 16.96 2.24
CA MET A 80 2.84 17.94 1.16
C MET A 80 1.47 18.37 0.60
N ALA A 81 0.57 17.42 0.35
CA ALA A 81 -0.78 17.71 -0.13
C ALA A 81 -1.61 18.54 0.87
N GLU A 82 -1.48 18.25 2.17
CA GLU A 82 -2.19 18.97 3.23
C GLU A 82 -1.68 20.42 3.37
N ILE A 83 -0.38 20.67 3.18
CA ILE A 83 0.18 22.03 3.14
C ILE A 83 -0.46 22.82 1.99
N VAL A 84 -0.45 22.28 0.78
CA VAL A 84 -1.04 22.95 -0.40
C VAL A 84 -2.53 23.24 -0.19
N LYS A 85 -3.27 22.28 0.36
CA LYS A 85 -4.69 22.44 0.67
C LYS A 85 -4.93 23.59 1.66
N ARG A 86 -4.14 23.67 2.73
CA ARG A 86 -4.25 24.75 3.73
C ARG A 86 -3.89 26.11 3.14
N LEU A 87 -2.82 26.19 2.36
CA LEU A 87 -2.44 27.42 1.66
C LEU A 87 -3.54 27.90 0.73
N ASN A 88 -4.13 27.00 -0.07
CA ASN A 88 -5.25 27.33 -0.95
C ASN A 88 -6.48 27.81 -0.15
N GLY A 89 -6.73 27.21 1.01
CA GLY A 89 -7.77 27.65 1.94
C GLY A 89 -7.53 29.07 2.48
N ILE A 90 -6.29 29.40 2.89
CA ILE A 90 -5.91 30.73 3.34
C ILE A 90 -6.10 31.75 2.21
N CYS A 91 -5.63 31.44 0.99
CA CYS A 91 -5.82 32.34 -0.16
C CYS A 91 -7.30 32.63 -0.44
N ALA A 92 -8.15 31.61 -0.35
CA ALA A 92 -9.60 31.79 -0.53
C ALA A 92 -10.24 32.64 0.58
N GLN A 93 -9.72 32.57 1.82
CA GLN A 93 -10.19 33.40 2.93
C GLN A 93 -9.75 34.86 2.79
N VAL A 94 -8.57 35.13 2.24
CA VAL A 94 -8.06 36.49 2.02
C VAL A 94 -8.74 37.16 0.83
N LEU A 95 -9.20 36.38 -0.15
CA LEU A 95 -9.75 36.87 -1.42
C LEU A 95 -10.86 37.95 -1.27
N PRO A 96 -11.86 37.80 -0.38
CA PRO A 96 -12.95 38.78 -0.23
C PRO A 96 -12.50 40.15 0.27
N TYR A 97 -11.30 40.25 0.86
CA TYR A 97 -10.76 41.50 1.40
C TYR A 97 -9.98 42.33 0.36
N LEU A 98 -9.82 41.82 -0.87
CA LEU A 98 -9.12 42.49 -1.97
C LEU A 98 -10.10 43.24 -2.89
N SER A 99 -9.61 44.23 -3.63
CA SER A 99 -10.40 44.89 -4.68
C SER A 99 -10.72 43.92 -5.83
N GLN A 100 -11.80 44.18 -6.57
CA GLN A 100 -12.27 43.32 -7.67
C GLN A 100 -11.19 43.01 -8.71
N GLU A 101 -10.37 44.01 -9.09
CA GLU A 101 -9.25 43.79 -10.02
C GLU A 101 -8.21 42.81 -9.46
N HIS A 102 -7.82 42.98 -8.20
CA HIS A 102 -6.86 42.08 -7.54
C HIS A 102 -7.46 40.69 -7.29
N GLN A 103 -8.77 40.56 -7.05
CA GLN A 103 -9.44 39.28 -6.92
C GLN A 103 -9.28 38.43 -8.19
N GLN A 104 -9.55 39.00 -9.37
CA GLN A 104 -9.39 38.29 -10.64
C GLN A 104 -7.93 37.89 -10.89
N GLN A 105 -6.97 38.78 -10.58
CA GLN A 105 -5.54 38.47 -10.73
C GLN A 105 -5.09 37.33 -9.81
N VAL A 106 -5.51 37.35 -8.54
CA VAL A 106 -5.16 36.31 -7.56
C VAL A 106 -5.79 34.96 -7.93
N LEU A 107 -7.06 34.93 -8.34
CA LEU A 107 -7.71 33.70 -8.82
C LEU A 107 -6.95 33.08 -9.99
N GLY A 108 -6.60 33.89 -11.01
CA GLY A 108 -5.84 33.42 -12.16
C GLY A 108 -4.43 32.93 -11.77
N ALA A 109 -3.76 33.60 -10.84
CA ALA A 109 -2.45 33.17 -10.34
C ALA A 109 -2.52 31.84 -9.60
N ILE A 110 -3.56 31.63 -8.77
CA ILE A 110 -3.78 30.36 -8.05
C ILE A 110 -4.05 29.22 -9.02
N GLU A 111 -4.90 29.42 -10.02
CA GLU A 111 -5.20 28.39 -11.02
C GLU A 111 -3.97 27.99 -11.82
N ARG A 112 -3.14 28.97 -12.24
CA ARG A 112 -1.87 28.69 -12.90
C ARG A 112 -0.90 27.96 -11.98
N ALA A 113 -0.77 28.39 -10.72
CA ALA A 113 0.13 27.76 -9.76
C ALA A 113 -0.23 26.28 -9.49
N LYS A 114 -1.50 25.89 -9.66
CA LYS A 114 -1.95 24.50 -9.54
C LYS A 114 -1.66 23.65 -10.78
N GLN A 115 -1.37 24.26 -11.92
CA GLN A 115 -1.09 23.58 -13.18
C GLN A 115 0.43 23.46 -13.37
N VAL A 116 1.01 22.42 -12.80
CA VAL A 116 2.43 22.11 -13.04
C VAL A 116 2.56 21.28 -14.30
N THR A 117 3.32 21.76 -15.26
CA THR A 117 3.55 21.09 -16.55
C THR A 117 4.85 20.27 -16.56
N ALA A 118 4.93 19.25 -17.43
CA ALA A 118 6.14 18.44 -17.60
C ALA A 118 7.43 19.25 -17.85
N PRO A 119 7.47 20.30 -18.70
CA PRO A 119 8.68 21.10 -18.87
C PRO A 119 9.09 21.86 -17.61
N GLU A 120 8.14 22.37 -16.81
CA GLU A 120 8.42 23.04 -15.53
C GLU A 120 9.00 22.05 -14.52
N LEU A 121 8.43 20.84 -14.41
CA LEU A 121 8.99 19.77 -13.59
C LEU A 121 10.43 19.44 -13.99
N ASN A 122 10.70 19.33 -15.30
CA ASN A 122 12.04 19.05 -15.79
C ASN A 122 13.03 20.18 -15.48
N SER A 123 12.59 21.45 -15.54
CA SER A 123 13.42 22.59 -15.13
C SER A 123 13.72 22.55 -13.63
N ILE A 124 12.70 22.32 -12.79
CA ILE A 124 12.86 22.22 -11.33
C ILE A 124 13.82 21.09 -10.96
N ILE A 125 13.71 19.93 -11.59
CA ILE A 125 14.63 18.80 -11.36
C ILE A 125 16.07 19.19 -11.72
N ARG A 126 16.28 19.90 -12.83
CA ARG A 126 17.60 20.36 -13.24
C ARG A 126 18.18 21.36 -12.24
N ASP A 127 17.39 22.32 -11.82
CA ASP A 127 17.82 23.37 -10.88
C ASP A 127 18.15 22.77 -9.50
N LEU A 128 17.35 21.80 -9.04
CA LEU A 128 17.63 21.05 -7.81
C LEU A 128 18.92 20.21 -7.91
N ARG A 129 19.19 19.59 -9.07
CA ARG A 129 20.44 18.85 -9.30
C ARG A 129 21.66 19.76 -9.24
N GLN A 130 21.59 20.96 -9.84
CA GLN A 130 22.66 21.96 -9.74
C GLN A 130 22.89 22.41 -8.29
N LEU A 131 21.83 22.70 -7.55
CA LEU A 131 21.93 23.15 -6.15
C LEU A 131 22.50 22.06 -5.22
N LEU A 132 22.20 20.79 -5.48
CA LEU A 132 22.67 19.66 -4.68
C LEU A 132 24.05 19.15 -5.13
N GLY A 133 24.67 19.74 -6.16
CA GLY A 133 25.97 19.30 -6.68
C GLY A 133 25.95 17.87 -7.25
N VAL A 134 24.77 17.36 -7.62
CA VAL A 134 24.61 16.03 -8.22
C VAL A 134 24.82 16.17 -9.72
N GLU A 135 26.06 16.44 -10.12
CA GLU A 135 26.44 16.33 -11.53
C GLU A 135 26.56 14.85 -11.87
N THR A 136 25.75 14.37 -12.81
CA THR A 136 25.97 13.07 -13.41
C THR A 136 27.35 13.09 -14.06
N PRO A 137 28.22 12.09 -13.86
CA PRO A 137 29.45 11.99 -14.63
C PRO A 137 29.06 11.94 -16.11
N SER A 138 29.50 12.93 -16.87
CA SER A 138 29.37 12.91 -18.33
C SER A 138 30.05 11.64 -18.83
N ALA A 139 29.27 10.80 -19.52
CA ALA A 139 29.82 9.84 -20.46
C ALA A 139 30.40 10.60 -21.66
#